data_AF-A0AAJ2IHS5-F1
#
_entry.id   AF-A0AAJ2IHS5-F1
#
_cell.length_a   1.000
_cell.length_b   1.000
_cell.length_c   1.000
_cell.angle_alpha   90.00
_cell.angle_beta   90.00
_cell.angle_gamma   90.00
#
_symmetry.space_group_name_H-M   'P 1'
#
loop_
_entity.id
_entity.type
_entity.pdbx_description
1 polymer ?
#
loop_
_entity_poly.entity_id
_entity_poly.type
_entity_poly.pdbx_seq_one_letter_code
_entity_poly.pdbx_strand_id
1 'polypeptide(L)'
;GKTYLAQALLNAACRKYYTARFFRLDDLANRLAVLEPTSQRRLDFLTDLHNCDLLVLDDFLTTPVAPHTAAELLNILAAREGRGSTLVTSQFDPPDWYKSLQDAVIAESILNRIVAGAEIIALDGPNMRRHLATATP
;
A
#
# COMPACT_ATOMS: atom_id res chain seq x y z
N GLY A 1 5.89 -6.30 13.65
CA GLY A 1 5.33 -4.93 13.70
C GLY A 1 5.56 -4.21 12.38
N LYS A 2 5.00 -4.72 11.27
CA LYS A 2 5.23 -4.14 9.93
C LYS A 2 4.55 -2.77 9.80
N THR A 3 3.26 -2.68 10.15
CA THR A 3 2.51 -1.42 10.24
C THR A 3 3.17 -0.39 11.15
N TYR A 4 3.70 -0.82 12.30
CA TYR A 4 4.39 0.09 13.23
C TYR A 4 5.61 0.74 12.57
N LEU A 5 6.45 -0.06 11.89
CA LEU A 5 7.62 0.46 11.19
C LEU A 5 7.20 1.41 10.05
N ALA A 6 6.18 1.04 9.28
CA ALA A 6 5.63 1.88 8.22
C ALA A 6 5.14 3.24 8.74
N GLN A 7 4.41 3.24 9.87
CA GLN A 7 3.94 4.46 10.52
C GLN A 7 5.08 5.29 11.13
N ALA A 8 6.11 4.65 11.68
CA ALA A 8 7.29 5.35 12.18
C ALA A 8 8.05 6.08 11.06
N LEU A 9 8.24 5.41 9.92
CA LEU A 9 8.84 6.01 8.72
C LEU A 9 7.97 7.15 8.17
N LEU A 10 6.65 6.96 8.10
CA LEU A 10 5.72 8.00 7.69
C LEU A 10 5.76 9.21 8.64
N ASN A 11 5.82 9.00 9.95
CA ASN A 11 5.96 10.08 10.92
C ASN A 11 7.29 10.84 10.73
N ALA A 12 8.40 10.12 10.50
CA ALA A 12 9.69 10.72 10.21
C ALA A 12 9.68 11.54 8.91
N ALA A 13 9.01 11.05 7.87
CA ALA A 13 8.82 11.77 6.61
C ALA A 13 8.05 13.08 6.83
N CYS A 14 6.92 13.02 7.54
CA CYS A 14 6.13 14.22 7.86
C CYS A 14 6.92 15.24 8.70
N ARG A 15 7.74 14.80 9.66
CA ARG A 15 8.62 15.69 10.44
C ARG A 15 9.68 16.40 9.58
N LYS A 16 10.01 15.83 8.42
CA LYS A 16 10.90 16.43 7.41
C LYS A 16 10.14 17.18 6.32
N TYR A 17 8.86 17.49 6.54
CA TYR A 17 7.99 18.23 5.63
C TYR A 17 7.67 17.52 4.31
N TYR A 18 7.89 16.20 4.23
CA TYR A 18 7.38 15.41 3.11
C TYR A 18 5.88 15.18 3.26
N THR A 19 5.16 15.33 2.15
CA THR A 19 3.76 14.96 2.04
C THR A 19 3.64 13.44 2.07
N ALA A 20 2.88 12.92 3.02
CA ALA A 20 2.68 11.48 3.15
C ALA A 20 1.21 11.11 3.20
N ARG A 21 0.89 9.90 2.76
CA ARG A 21 -0.44 9.31 2.78
C ARG A 21 -0.34 7.87 3.28
N PHE A 22 -1.28 7.47 4.12
CA PHE A 22 -1.37 6.12 4.66
C PHE A 22 -2.75 5.54 4.37
N PHE A 23 -2.77 4.33 3.81
CA PHE A 23 -3.99 3.56 3.63
C PHE A 23 -3.73 2.10 3.92
N ARG A 24 -4.64 1.45 4.62
CA ARG A 24 -4.81 0.01 4.45
C ARG A 24 -5.41 -0.23 3.06
N LEU A 25 -5.00 -1.31 2.38
CA LEU A 25 -5.43 -1.54 1.00
C LEU A 25 -6.96 -1.70 0.86
N ASP A 26 -7.60 -2.35 1.83
CA ASP A 26 -9.06 -2.51 1.93
C ASP A 26 -9.78 -1.15 2.06
N ASP A 27 -9.28 -0.27 2.91
CA ASP A 27 -9.82 1.09 3.10
C ASP A 27 -9.67 1.93 1.83
N LEU A 28 -8.52 1.83 1.13
CA LEU A 28 -8.31 2.49 -0.15
C LEU A 28 -9.31 1.99 -1.19
N ALA A 29 -9.51 0.67 -1.28
CA ALA A 29 -10.45 0.06 -2.20
C ALA A 29 -11.88 0.55 -1.94
N ASN A 30 -12.32 0.56 -0.67
CA ASN A 30 -13.63 1.06 -0.27
C ASN A 30 -13.81 2.54 -0.63
N ARG A 31 -12.77 3.35 -0.37
CA ARG A 31 -12.80 4.78 -0.69
C ARG A 31 -12.87 5.04 -2.19
N LEU A 32 -12.18 4.24 -3.00
CA LEU A 32 -12.29 4.29 -4.46
C LEU A 32 -13.65 3.80 -4.96
N ALA A 33 -14.29 2.84 -4.27
CA ALA A 33 -15.60 2.32 -4.67
C ALA A 33 -16.74 3.33 -4.46
N VAL A 34 -16.67 4.14 -3.40
CA VAL A 34 -17.71 5.14 -3.09
C VAL A 34 -17.56 6.47 -3.84
N LEU A 35 -16.40 6.71 -4.47
CA LEU A 35 -16.13 7.93 -5.22
C LEU A 35 -16.53 7.75 -6.68
N GLU A 36 -17.54 8.51 -7.12
CA GLU A 36 -18.00 8.50 -8.51
C GLU A 36 -16.85 8.73 -9.50
N PRO A 37 -16.68 7.88 -10.53
CA PRO A 37 -15.55 7.92 -11.47
C PRO A 37 -15.29 9.28 -12.12
N THR A 38 -16.34 10.02 -12.45
CA THR A 38 -16.27 11.31 -13.15
C THR A 38 -16.30 12.51 -12.20
N SER A 39 -16.37 12.29 -10.89
CA SER A 39 -16.46 13.38 -9.92
C SER A 39 -15.12 14.10 -9.74
N GLN A 40 -15.17 15.43 -9.62
CA GLN A 40 -13.99 16.24 -9.28
C GLN A 40 -13.32 15.74 -7.99
N ARG A 41 -14.13 15.35 -7.00
CA ARG A 41 -13.63 14.81 -5.73
C ARG A 41 -12.77 13.55 -5.90
N ARG A 42 -13.10 12.68 -6.85
CA ARG A 42 -12.27 11.52 -7.18
C ARG A 42 -10.96 11.94 -7.83
N LEU A 43 -11.02 12.86 -8.79
CA LEU A 43 -9.83 13.38 -9.47
C LEU A 43 -8.86 14.03 -8.48
N ASP A 44 -9.35 14.84 -7.56
CA ASP A 44 -8.54 15.47 -6.51
C ASP A 44 -7.92 14.42 -5.59
N PHE A 45 -8.71 13.42 -5.18
CA PHE A 45 -8.21 12.31 -4.35
C PHE A 45 -7.10 11.51 -5.05
N LEU A 46 -7.26 11.16 -6.32
CA LEU A 46 -6.22 10.46 -7.10
C LEU A 46 -4.99 11.35 -7.29
N THR A 47 -5.18 12.63 -7.56
CA THR A 47 -4.07 13.61 -7.69
C THR A 47 -3.25 13.68 -6.41
N ASP A 48 -3.91 13.70 -5.25
CA ASP A 48 -3.27 13.64 -3.93
C ASP A 48 -2.44 12.36 -3.74
N LEU A 49 -2.95 11.21 -4.18
CA LEU A 49 -2.22 9.94 -4.11
C LEU A 49 -1.03 9.92 -5.07
N HIS A 50 -1.16 10.48 -6.27
CA HIS A 50 -0.09 10.52 -7.26
C HIS A 50 1.04 11.45 -6.82
N ASN A 51 0.71 12.60 -6.23
CA ASN A 51 1.67 13.67 -5.98
C ASN A 51 2.31 13.63 -4.59
N CYS A 52 1.82 12.81 -3.65
CA CYS A 52 2.45 12.72 -2.34
C CYS A 52 3.87 12.12 -2.40
N ASP A 53 4.78 12.62 -1.60
CA ASP A 53 6.19 12.16 -1.57
C ASP A 53 6.29 10.70 -1.09
N LEU A 54 5.45 10.32 -0.11
CA LEU A 54 5.39 8.96 0.44
C LEU A 54 3.95 8.44 0.49
N LEU A 55 3.67 7.37 -0.25
CA LEU A 55 2.43 6.60 -0.14
C LEU A 55 2.69 5.28 0.59
N VAL A 56 2.00 5.06 1.71
CA VAL A 56 2.02 3.79 2.44
C VAL A 56 0.77 2.98 2.13
N LEU A 57 0.96 1.75 1.66
CA LEU A 57 -0.08 0.74 1.47
C LEU A 57 0.13 -0.39 2.49
N ASP A 58 -0.68 -0.39 3.54
CA ASP A 58 -0.62 -1.35 4.64
C ASP A 58 -1.54 -2.56 4.40
N ASP A 59 -1.20 -3.71 4.98
CA ASP A 59 -1.94 -4.98 4.84
C ASP A 59 -2.17 -5.39 3.36
N PHE A 60 -1.17 -5.14 2.52
CA PHE A 60 -1.23 -5.26 1.07
C PHE A 60 -1.52 -6.69 0.62
N LEU A 61 -2.55 -6.81 -0.21
CA LEU A 61 -3.02 -8.04 -0.86
C LEU A 61 -3.19 -9.23 0.10
N THR A 62 -3.57 -8.92 1.35
CA THR A 62 -3.90 -9.92 2.38
C THR A 62 -5.25 -10.61 2.11
N THR A 63 -6.11 -9.97 1.31
CA THR A 63 -7.36 -10.52 0.81
C THR A 63 -7.46 -10.33 -0.71
N PRO A 64 -8.23 -11.18 -1.42
CA PRO A 64 -8.49 -10.96 -2.84
C PRO A 64 -9.10 -9.58 -3.09
N VAL A 65 -8.64 -8.91 -4.15
CA VAL A 65 -9.18 -7.61 -4.57
C VAL A 65 -9.99 -7.76 -5.85
N ALA A 66 -11.02 -6.92 -6.01
CA ALA A 66 -11.84 -6.91 -7.21
C ALA A 66 -11.00 -6.43 -8.43
N PRO A 67 -11.30 -6.91 -9.66
CA PRO A 67 -10.56 -6.52 -10.86
C PRO A 67 -10.48 -5.00 -11.09
N HIS A 68 -11.58 -4.29 -10.82
CA HIS A 68 -11.61 -2.82 -10.91
C HIS A 68 -10.63 -2.17 -9.91
N THR A 69 -10.61 -2.64 -8.66
CA THR A 69 -9.66 -2.15 -7.65
C THR A 69 -8.22 -2.43 -8.04
N ALA A 70 -7.93 -3.60 -8.62
CA ALA A 70 -6.61 -3.94 -9.11
C ALA A 70 -6.16 -2.99 -10.25
N ALA A 71 -7.05 -2.67 -11.19
CA ALA A 71 -6.78 -1.71 -12.25
C ALA A 71 -6.49 -0.30 -11.70
N GLU A 72 -7.30 0.17 -10.73
CA GLU A 72 -7.06 1.46 -10.08
C GLU A 72 -5.73 1.49 -9.31
N LEU A 73 -5.39 0.41 -8.59
CA LEU A 73 -4.12 0.27 -7.92
C LEU A 73 -2.96 0.33 -8.91
N LEU A 74 -3.05 -0.37 -10.04
CA LEU A 74 -2.06 -0.31 -11.10
C LEU A 74 -1.89 1.13 -11.63
N ASN A 75 -2.97 1.86 -11.87
CA ASN A 75 -2.92 3.24 -12.32
C ASN A 75 -2.24 4.16 -11.30
N ILE A 76 -2.55 4.01 -10.02
CA ILE A 76 -1.92 4.78 -8.94
C ILE A 76 -0.41 4.50 -8.90
N LEU A 77 -0.01 3.23 -8.97
CA LEU A 77 1.41 2.84 -8.96
C LEU A 77 2.15 3.35 -10.19
N ALA A 78 1.54 3.25 -11.38
CA ALA A 78 2.13 3.74 -12.62
C ALA A 78 2.30 5.26 -12.62
N ALA A 79 1.33 6.02 -12.08
CA ALA A 79 1.43 7.47 -11.98
C ALA A 79 2.57 7.94 -11.04
N ARG A 80 2.91 7.11 -10.05
CA ARG A 80 3.96 7.37 -9.05
C ARG A 80 5.35 6.88 -9.46
N GLU A 81 5.43 6.05 -10.50
CA GLU A 81 6.68 5.47 -11.00
C GLU A 81 7.70 6.56 -11.32
N GLY A 82 8.86 6.51 -10.66
CA GLY A 82 9.94 7.51 -10.81
C GLY A 82 9.65 8.90 -10.22
N ARG A 83 8.52 9.11 -9.51
CA ARG A 83 8.13 10.41 -8.96
C ARG A 83 8.05 10.46 -7.44
N GLY A 84 7.51 9.42 -6.80
CA GLY A 84 7.29 9.37 -5.36
C GLY A 84 7.56 7.99 -4.78
N SER A 85 7.90 7.94 -3.50
CA SER A 85 8.19 6.68 -2.80
C SER A 85 6.90 5.94 -2.45
N THR A 86 6.88 4.62 -2.63
CA THR A 86 5.77 3.78 -2.20
C THR A 86 6.29 2.74 -1.21
N LEU A 87 5.71 2.71 -0.02
CA LEU A 87 6.02 1.73 1.01
C LEU A 87 4.86 0.76 1.12
N VAL A 88 5.16 -0.53 1.05
CA VAL A 88 4.17 -1.61 1.15
C VAL A 88 4.47 -2.44 2.39
N THR A 89 3.44 -2.78 3.15
CA THR A 89 3.53 -3.85 4.15
C THR A 89 2.64 -5.01 3.71
N SER A 90 3.12 -6.24 3.83
CA SER A 90 2.31 -7.42 3.55
C SER A 90 2.60 -8.56 4.52
N GLN A 91 1.63 -9.45 4.67
CA GLN A 91 1.82 -10.73 5.34
C GLN A 91 2.35 -11.81 4.38
N PHE A 92 2.27 -11.57 3.08
CA PHE A 92 2.67 -12.48 2.03
C PHE A 92 3.87 -11.93 1.28
N ASP A 93 4.70 -12.84 0.77
CA ASP A 93 5.80 -12.47 -0.11
C ASP A 93 5.26 -12.06 -1.49
N PRO A 94 6.00 -11.25 -2.29
CA PRO A 94 5.50 -10.76 -3.57
C PRO A 94 4.97 -11.85 -4.52
N PRO A 95 5.58 -13.04 -4.66
CA PRO A 95 5.02 -14.11 -5.50
C PRO A 95 3.67 -14.65 -5.03
N ASP A 96 3.31 -14.47 -3.76
CA ASP A 96 2.01 -14.92 -3.24
C ASP A 96 0.88 -13.93 -3.54
N TRP A 97 1.22 -12.68 -3.90
CA TRP A 97 0.24 -11.66 -4.23
C TRP A 97 -0.58 -11.98 -5.49
N TYR A 98 -0.05 -12.81 -6.41
CA TYR A 98 -0.81 -13.31 -7.56
C TYR A 98 -2.09 -14.04 -7.13
N LYS A 99 -2.12 -14.68 -5.95
CA LYS A 99 -3.32 -15.36 -5.44
C LYS A 99 -4.46 -14.40 -5.11
N SER A 100 -4.12 -13.14 -4.83
CA SER A 100 -5.07 -12.09 -4.48
C SER A 100 -5.53 -11.26 -5.69
N LEU A 101 -4.96 -11.51 -6.89
CA LEU A 101 -5.23 -10.78 -8.13
C LEU A 101 -5.73 -11.74 -9.21
N GLN A 102 -6.89 -11.46 -9.79
CA GLN A 102 -7.53 -12.37 -10.76
C GLN A 102 -6.91 -12.31 -12.16
N ASP A 103 -6.43 -11.14 -12.56
CA ASP A 103 -5.84 -10.90 -13.88
C ASP A 103 -4.31 -10.98 -13.79
N ALA A 104 -3.72 -11.96 -14.48
CA ALA A 104 -2.28 -12.21 -14.45
C ALA A 104 -1.45 -11.06 -15.04
N VAL A 105 -1.97 -10.34 -16.04
CA VAL A 105 -1.27 -9.22 -16.69
C VAL A 105 -1.23 -8.02 -15.74
N ILE A 106 -2.35 -7.73 -15.07
CA ILE A 106 -2.41 -6.68 -14.05
C ILE A 106 -1.52 -7.07 -12.85
N ALA A 107 -1.56 -8.33 -12.42
CA ALA A 107 -0.75 -8.82 -11.32
C ALA A 107 0.75 -8.65 -11.59
N GLU A 108 1.21 -9.10 -12.75
CA GLU A 108 2.59 -8.92 -13.21
C GLU A 108 2.98 -7.44 -13.24
N SER A 109 2.09 -6.59 -13.76
CA SER A 109 2.34 -5.15 -13.88
C SER A 109 2.43 -4.42 -12.54
N ILE A 110 1.65 -4.86 -11.54
CA ILE A 110 1.70 -4.34 -10.17
C ILE A 110 2.99 -4.82 -9.49
N LEU A 111 3.30 -6.12 -9.60
CA LEU A 111 4.48 -6.70 -8.97
C LEU A 111 5.76 -6.04 -9.46
N ASN A 112 5.92 -5.90 -10.78
CA ASN A 112 7.11 -5.29 -11.36
C ASN A 112 7.32 -3.86 -10.86
N ARG A 113 6.25 -3.06 -10.73
CA ARG A 113 6.35 -1.67 -10.24
C ARG A 113 6.71 -1.57 -8.77
N ILE A 114 6.28 -2.53 -7.96
CA ILE A 114 6.60 -2.54 -6.53
C ILE A 114 7.99 -3.13 -6.32
N VAL A 115 8.33 -4.23 -6.99
CA VAL A 115 9.49 -5.07 -6.66
C VAL A 115 10.76 -4.65 -7.41
N ALA A 116 10.67 -4.20 -8.67
CA ALA A 116 11.86 -4.02 -9.52
C ALA A 116 12.88 -2.98 -9.00
N GLY A 117 12.47 -2.09 -8.09
CA GLY A 117 13.35 -1.12 -7.43
C GLY A 117 13.19 -1.07 -5.91
N ALA A 118 12.54 -2.06 -5.30
CA ALA A 118 12.30 -2.05 -3.87
C ALA A 118 13.48 -2.56 -3.05
N GLU A 119 13.69 -1.91 -1.91
CA GLU A 119 14.42 -2.50 -0.80
C GLU A 119 13.44 -3.37 0.02
N ILE A 120 13.65 -4.69 -0.01
CA ILE A 120 12.79 -5.64 0.71
C ILE A 120 13.37 -5.90 2.10
N ILE A 121 12.61 -5.51 3.13
CA ILE A 121 12.96 -5.74 4.53
C ILE A 121 12.12 -6.90 5.08
N ALA A 122 12.74 -8.06 5.21
CA ALA A 122 12.15 -9.20 5.89
C ALA A 122 12.19 -8.98 7.41
N LEU A 123 11.01 -8.82 8.02
CA LEU A 123 10.88 -8.70 9.47
C LEU A 123 10.53 -10.04 10.09
N ASP A 124 11.45 -10.58 10.88
CA ASP A 124 11.26 -11.75 11.74
C ASP A 124 11.10 -11.34 13.21
N GLY A 125 10.50 -12.21 14.01
CA GLY A 125 10.36 -12.03 15.45
C GLY A 125 9.00 -12.49 15.98
N PRO A 126 8.85 -12.53 17.32
CA PRO A 126 7.63 -12.98 17.95
C PRO A 126 6.46 -12.07 17.59
N ASN A 127 5.25 -12.65 17.59
CA ASN A 127 4.04 -11.86 17.40
C ASN A 127 3.89 -10.88 18.58
N MET A 128 4.21 -9.61 18.32
CA MET A 128 4.19 -8.55 19.33
C MET A 128 2.83 -8.38 20.00
N ARG A 129 1.72 -8.70 19.34
CA ARG A 129 0.38 -8.64 19.96
C ARG A 129 0.25 -9.70 21.06
N ARG A 130 0.75 -10.91 20.81
CA ARG A 130 0.79 -11.99 21.83
C ARG A 130 1.81 -11.69 22.93
N HIS A 131 2.95 -11.13 22.56
CA HIS A 131 3.99 -10.75 23.51
C HIS A 131 3.51 -9.69 24.50
N LEU A 132 2.85 -8.61 24.03
CA LEU A 132 2.30 -7.58 24.90
C LEU A 132 1.15 -8.08 25.77
N ALA A 133 0.29 -8.96 25.25
CA ALA A 133 -0.80 -9.54 26.04
C ALA A 133 -0.29 -10.42 27.21
N THR A 134 0.83 -11.11 27.01
CA THR A 134 1.46 -11.99 28.01
C THR A 134 2.43 -11.25 28.94
N ALA A 135 2.87 -10.04 28.57
CA ALA A 135 3.77 -9.20 29.36
C ALA A 135 3.03 -8.31 30.38
N THR A 136 1.72 -8.46 30.54
CA THR A 136 0.94 -7.77 31.57
C THR A 136 1.09 -8.53 32.90
N PRO A 137 1.60 -7.90 33.98
CA PRO A 137 1.70 -8.53 35.31
C PRO A 137 0.33 -8.77 35.96
#